data_AF-A0A9D8S297-F1
#
_entry.id   AF-A0A9D8S297-F1
#
_cell.length_a   1.000
_cell.length_b   1.000
_cell.length_c   1.000
_cell.angle_alpha   90.00
_cell.angle_beta   90.00
_cell.angle_gamma   90.00
#
_symmetry.space_group_name_H-M   'P 1'
#
loop_
_entity.id
_entity.type
_entity.pdbx_description
1 polymer ?
#
loop_
_entity_poly.entity_id
_entity_poly.type
_entity_poly.pdbx_seq_one_letter_code
_entity_poly.pdbx_strand_id
1 'polypeptide(L)'
;MMEKSSNSVKRVQWLDVAKFFGIFAIYLGHFADAAGWGHYFVFAFHVPLFFFISGCTEALNQDGILVSLYKKIKNIFIPYVVFAIAVIIVHTINTNAAQDTVKEYLLSAVQGAIRLQFFAGSLWFLTCLFVVSIVFTLIKKMKYKILILGVSLFFYTIAETYFNGDPMGIFNVDSAMYYLIYYALGYLLFEKIDLLLSHKGFFSRSVLILGGV
;
A
#
# COMPACT_ATOMS: atom_id res chain seq x y z
N MET A 1 -40.42 1.33 18.04
CA MET A 1 -39.65 1.63 16.81
C MET A 1 -38.20 1.78 17.22
N MET A 2 -37.40 0.71 17.12
CA MET A 2 -35.99 0.72 17.52
C MET A 2 -35.18 1.47 16.47
N GLU A 3 -34.52 2.53 16.90
CA GLU A 3 -33.60 3.35 16.12
C GLU A 3 -32.42 2.48 15.65
N LYS A 4 -32.29 2.32 14.33
CA LYS A 4 -31.09 1.73 13.72
C LYS A 4 -29.94 2.70 13.99
N SER A 5 -29.12 2.43 15.00
CA SER A 5 -27.84 3.13 15.16
C SER A 5 -27.05 2.95 13.88
N SER A 6 -26.79 4.04 13.16
CA SER A 6 -25.91 4.03 11.99
C SER A 6 -24.56 3.43 12.40
N ASN A 7 -24.18 2.29 11.82
CA ASN A 7 -22.83 1.74 11.94
C ASN A 7 -21.84 2.70 11.26
N SER A 8 -21.51 3.80 11.93
CA SER A 8 -20.38 4.64 11.52
C SER A 8 -19.12 3.81 11.79
N VAL A 9 -18.41 3.44 10.74
CA VAL A 9 -17.10 2.79 10.87
C VAL A 9 -16.21 3.76 11.65
N LYS A 10 -15.85 3.39 12.87
CA LYS A 10 -15.07 4.24 13.76
C LYS A 10 -13.70 4.46 13.14
N ARG A 11 -13.36 5.72 12.88
CA ARG A 11 -12.06 6.13 12.34
C ARG A 11 -10.94 5.79 13.33
N VAL A 12 -9.92 5.07 12.87
CA VAL A 12 -8.78 4.66 13.70
C VAL A 12 -7.65 5.68 13.56
N GLN A 13 -7.48 6.52 14.56
CA GLN A 13 -6.59 7.70 14.50
C GLN A 13 -5.12 7.35 14.30
N TRP A 14 -4.62 6.29 14.93
CA TRP A 14 -3.20 5.93 14.84
C TRP A 14 -2.81 5.50 13.41
N LEU A 15 -3.74 4.94 12.63
CA LEU A 15 -3.50 4.62 11.22
C LEU A 15 -3.29 5.90 10.40
N ASP A 16 -3.98 6.99 10.71
CA ASP A 16 -3.81 8.25 10.00
C ASP A 16 -2.49 8.94 10.35
N VAL A 17 -2.08 8.85 11.62
CA VAL A 17 -0.75 9.29 12.08
C VAL A 17 0.34 8.48 11.38
N ALA A 18 0.19 7.16 11.28
CA ALA A 18 1.15 6.30 10.58
C ALA A 18 1.24 6.63 9.08
N LYS A 19 0.12 6.92 8.42
CA LYS A 19 0.11 7.39 7.02
C LYS A 19 0.84 8.73 6.88
N PHE A 20 0.62 9.67 7.80
CA PHE A 20 1.33 10.95 7.78
C PHE A 20 2.85 10.74 7.84
N PHE A 21 3.34 9.92 8.78
CA PHE A 21 4.76 9.61 8.86
C PHE A 21 5.28 8.85 7.63
N GLY A 22 4.47 7.96 7.03
CA GLY A 22 4.82 7.31 5.78
C GLY A 22 4.96 8.28 4.59
N ILE A 23 4.06 9.25 4.47
CA ILE A 23 4.13 10.29 3.42
C ILE A 23 5.35 11.18 3.66
N PHE A 24 5.60 11.56 4.92
CA PHE A 24 6.77 12.33 5.29
C PHE A 24 8.08 11.56 4.99
N ALA A 25 8.10 10.24 5.22
CA ALA A 25 9.22 9.39 4.87
C ALA A 25 9.49 9.35 3.35
N ILE A 26 8.44 9.31 2.52
CA ILE A 26 8.59 9.44 1.05
C ILE A 26 9.22 10.79 0.71
N TYR A 27 8.70 11.88 1.29
CA TYR A 27 9.21 13.22 1.04
C TYR A 27 10.69 13.35 1.41
N LEU A 28 11.10 12.85 2.59
CA LEU A 28 12.51 12.78 2.98
C LEU A 28 13.34 11.93 2.03
N GLY A 29 12.79 10.81 1.55
CA GLY A 29 13.47 9.94 0.59
C GLY A 29 13.86 10.65 -0.71
N HIS A 30 13.04 11.60 -1.16
CA HIS A 30 13.29 12.38 -2.38
C HIS A 30 14.44 13.40 -2.26
N PHE A 31 14.95 13.67 -1.06
CA PHE A 31 16.17 14.47 -0.91
C PHE A 31 17.44 13.69 -1.27
N ALA A 32 17.35 12.37 -1.49
CA ALA A 32 18.46 11.52 -1.89
C ALA A 32 19.72 11.80 -1.04
N ASP A 33 20.86 12.08 -1.67
CA ASP A 33 22.13 12.34 -0.99
C ASP A 33 22.06 13.50 0.03
N ALA A 34 21.20 14.49 -0.19
CA ALA A 34 21.04 15.62 0.73
C ALA A 34 20.43 15.22 2.09
N ALA A 35 19.74 14.08 2.16
CA ALA A 35 19.27 13.51 3.43
C ALA A 35 20.30 12.59 4.11
N GLY A 36 21.43 12.30 3.47
CA GLY A 36 22.46 11.39 3.99
C GLY A 36 21.89 10.05 4.46
N TRP A 37 22.23 9.64 5.68
CA TRP A 37 21.70 8.41 6.32
C TRP A 37 20.16 8.36 6.40
N GLY A 38 19.51 9.53 6.43
CA GLY A 38 18.05 9.63 6.45
C GLY A 38 17.40 9.01 5.21
N HIS A 39 18.03 9.10 4.04
CA HIS A 39 17.52 8.51 2.79
C HIS A 39 17.41 6.99 2.90
N TYR A 40 18.50 6.31 3.26
CA TYR A 40 18.52 4.84 3.38
C TYR A 40 17.55 4.33 4.45
N PHE A 41 17.46 5.05 5.57
CA PHE A 41 16.53 4.71 6.64
C PHE A 41 15.07 4.76 6.16
N VAL A 42 14.63 5.86 5.55
CA VAL A 42 13.23 5.98 5.10
C VAL A 42 12.93 5.08 3.90
N PHE A 43 13.89 4.84 3.01
CA PHE A 43 13.74 3.92 1.88
C PHE A 43 13.49 2.47 2.31
N ALA A 44 14.02 2.07 3.47
CA ALA A 44 13.87 0.70 3.97
C ALA A 44 12.43 0.33 4.34
N PHE A 45 11.56 1.29 4.70
CA PHE A 45 10.25 0.97 5.27
C PHE A 45 9.05 1.76 4.71
N HIS A 46 9.24 2.88 4.01
CA HIS A 46 8.10 3.73 3.63
C HIS A 46 7.08 2.99 2.76
N VAL A 47 7.51 2.22 1.75
CA VAL A 47 6.60 1.40 0.93
C VAL A 47 5.99 0.25 1.73
N PRO A 48 6.77 -0.63 2.41
CA PRO A 48 6.23 -1.67 3.29
C PRO A 48 5.18 -1.16 4.28
N LEU A 49 5.37 0.04 4.84
CA LEU A 49 4.45 0.66 5.80
C LEU A 49 3.06 0.89 5.19
N PHE A 50 2.96 1.36 3.95
CA PHE A 50 1.64 1.55 3.33
C PHE A 50 0.93 0.23 3.02
N PHE A 51 1.65 -0.82 2.66
CA PHE A 51 1.07 -2.16 2.53
C PHE A 51 0.59 -2.69 3.87
N PHE A 52 1.38 -2.51 4.94
CA PHE A 52 0.99 -2.86 6.31
C PHE A 52 -0.29 -2.11 6.75
N ILE A 53 -0.33 -0.78 6.60
CA ILE A 53 -1.50 0.04 6.92
C ILE A 53 -2.72 -0.42 6.12
N SER A 54 -2.54 -0.75 4.83
CA SER A 54 -3.64 -1.26 3.99
C SER A 54 -4.15 -2.61 4.51
N GLY A 55 -3.25 -3.50 4.94
CA GLY A 55 -3.58 -4.71 5.66
C GLY A 55 -4.40 -4.48 6.93
N CYS A 56 -4.03 -3.47 7.74
CA CYS A 56 -4.81 -3.07 8.91
C CYS A 56 -6.23 -2.61 8.52
N THR A 57 -6.37 -1.84 7.44
CA THR A 57 -7.70 -1.44 6.95
C THR A 57 -8.51 -2.62 6.42
N GLU A 58 -7.85 -3.65 5.88
CA GLU A 58 -8.52 -4.89 5.47
C GLU A 58 -9.06 -5.68 6.67
N ALA A 59 -8.42 -5.59 7.85
CA ALA A 59 -8.91 -6.25 9.06
C ALA A 59 -10.25 -5.68 9.53
N LEU A 60 -10.50 -4.40 9.23
CA LEU A 60 -11.77 -3.72 9.50
C LEU A 60 -12.84 -4.02 8.43
N ASN A 61 -12.46 -4.63 7.30
CA ASN A 61 -13.36 -4.89 6.19
C ASN A 61 -14.23 -6.13 6.44
N GLN A 62 -15.51 -5.89 6.71
CA GLN A 62 -16.53 -6.93 6.93
C GLN A 62 -17.34 -7.25 5.67
N ASP A 63 -17.02 -6.65 4.53
CA ASP A 63 -17.76 -6.84 3.30
C ASP A 63 -17.54 -8.24 2.70
N GLY A 64 -18.56 -8.75 2.01
CA GLY A 64 -18.41 -9.90 1.11
C GLY A 64 -17.48 -9.61 -0.08
N ILE A 65 -16.99 -10.66 -0.76
CA ILE A 65 -15.97 -10.54 -1.82
C ILE A 65 -16.36 -9.54 -2.90
N LEU A 66 -17.59 -9.63 -3.43
CA LEU A 66 -18.02 -8.78 -4.55
C LEU A 66 -18.03 -7.30 -4.17
N VAL A 67 -18.52 -6.98 -2.97
CA VAL A 67 -18.55 -5.61 -2.45
C VAL A 67 -17.13 -5.12 -2.16
N SER A 68 -16.29 -5.95 -1.56
CA SER A 68 -14.87 -5.67 -1.33
C SER A 68 -14.12 -5.38 -2.63
N LEU A 69 -14.32 -6.21 -3.66
CA LEU A 69 -13.72 -6.07 -4.98
C LEU A 69 -14.17 -4.77 -5.65
N TYR A 70 -15.47 -4.48 -5.62
CA TYR A 70 -16.02 -3.23 -6.15
C TYR A 70 -15.39 -2.00 -5.47
N LYS A 71 -15.27 -2.02 -4.13
CA LYS A 71 -14.61 -0.93 -3.39
C LYS A 71 -13.13 -0.78 -3.77
N LYS A 72 -12.40 -1.87 -3.99
CA LYS A 72 -10.99 -1.83 -4.43
C LYS A 72 -10.85 -1.27 -5.83
N ILE A 73 -11.73 -1.66 -6.76
CA ILE A 73 -11.78 -1.06 -8.10
C ILE A 73 -12.03 0.44 -7.99
N LYS A 74 -13.07 0.84 -7.24
CA LYS A 74 -13.46 2.24 -7.11
C LYS A 74 -12.40 3.10 -6.41
N ASN A 75 -11.78 2.60 -5.35
CA ASN A 75 -10.91 3.39 -4.48
C ASN A 75 -9.42 3.27 -4.81
N ILE A 76 -9.01 2.31 -5.65
CA ILE A 76 -7.60 2.09 -6.02
C ILE A 76 -7.43 2.12 -7.54
N PHE A 77 -8.15 1.25 -8.26
CA PHE A 77 -7.95 1.10 -9.71
C PHE A 77 -8.44 2.30 -10.52
N ILE A 78 -9.63 2.84 -10.20
CA ILE A 78 -10.14 4.05 -10.89
C ILE A 78 -9.19 5.25 -10.66
N PRO A 79 -8.76 5.57 -9.42
CA PRO A 79 -7.75 6.59 -9.20
C PRO A 79 -6.47 6.36 -10.01
N TYR A 80 -5.97 5.12 -10.07
CA TYR A 80 -4.82 4.78 -10.90
C TYR A 80 -5.02 5.17 -12.37
N VAL A 81 -6.15 4.76 -12.98
CA VAL A 81 -6.44 5.07 -14.39
C VAL A 81 -6.54 6.59 -14.60
N VAL A 82 -7.20 7.31 -13.70
CA VAL A 82 -7.33 8.78 -13.77
C VAL A 82 -5.96 9.45 -13.71
N PHE A 83 -5.11 9.09 -12.75
CA PHE A 83 -3.77 9.68 -12.64
C PHE A 83 -2.85 9.28 -13.79
N ALA A 84 -2.93 8.04 -14.27
CA ALA A 84 -2.15 7.59 -15.43
C ALA A 84 -2.51 8.42 -16.68
N ILE A 85 -3.81 8.59 -16.98
CA ILE A 85 -4.26 9.40 -18.11
C ILE A 85 -3.85 10.86 -17.93
N ALA A 86 -4.06 11.44 -16.75
CA ALA A 86 -3.70 12.84 -16.47
C ALA A 86 -2.20 13.10 -16.68
N VAL A 87 -1.35 12.21 -16.17
CA VAL A 87 0.11 12.33 -16.32
C VAL A 87 0.55 12.11 -17.76
N ILE A 88 -0.07 11.18 -18.50
CA ILE A 88 0.19 11.00 -19.94
C ILE A 88 -0.17 12.27 -20.72
N ILE A 89 -1.33 12.89 -20.45
CA ILE A 89 -1.75 14.13 -21.12
C ILE A 89 -0.74 15.25 -20.84
N VAL A 90 -0.43 15.50 -19.56
CA VAL A 90 0.52 16.56 -19.17
C VAL A 90 1.90 16.31 -19.77
N HIS A 91 2.40 15.09 -19.72
CA HIS A 91 3.70 14.75 -20.28
C HIS A 91 3.74 14.92 -21.80
N THR A 92 2.70 14.47 -22.50
CA THR A 92 2.55 14.61 -23.96
C THR A 92 2.60 16.08 -24.39
N ILE A 93 1.88 16.95 -23.68
CA ILE A 93 1.88 18.40 -23.95
C ILE A 93 3.26 19.00 -23.69
N ASN A 94 3.89 18.65 -22.56
CA ASN A 94 5.19 19.23 -22.17
C ASN A 94 6.34 18.82 -23.10
N THR A 95 6.28 17.62 -23.68
CA THR A 95 7.34 17.09 -24.56
C THR A 95 7.01 17.21 -26.05
N ASN A 96 5.81 17.67 -26.41
CA ASN A 96 5.28 17.58 -27.78
C ASN A 96 5.43 16.17 -28.38
N ALA A 97 5.10 15.15 -27.58
CA ALA A 97 5.34 13.76 -27.96
C ALA A 97 4.57 13.37 -29.24
N ALA A 98 5.23 12.60 -30.11
CA ALA A 98 4.62 12.05 -31.31
C ALA A 98 3.55 11.00 -30.97
N GLN A 99 2.64 10.74 -31.92
CA GLN A 99 1.52 9.81 -31.71
C GLN A 99 1.97 8.41 -31.31
N ASP A 100 3.08 7.90 -31.86
CA ASP A 100 3.56 6.56 -31.55
C ASP A 100 4.11 6.48 -30.11
N THR A 101 4.81 7.52 -29.65
CA THR A 101 5.24 7.64 -28.25
C THR A 101 4.04 7.67 -27.29
N VAL A 102 2.95 8.35 -27.65
CA VAL A 102 1.72 8.35 -26.83
C VAL A 102 1.11 6.94 -26.75
N LYS A 103 1.14 6.16 -27.83
CA LYS A 103 0.68 4.76 -27.81
C LYS A 103 1.53 3.91 -26.87
N GLU A 104 2.85 4.11 -26.86
CA GLU A 104 3.76 3.42 -25.92
C GLU A 104 3.40 3.76 -24.47
N TYR A 105 3.18 5.03 -24.14
CA TYR A 105 2.75 5.44 -22.80
C TYR A 105 1.42 4.80 -22.39
N LEU A 106 0.44 4.76 -23.30
CA LEU A 106 -0.84 4.10 -23.06
C LEU A 106 -0.67 2.61 -22.85
N LEU A 107 0.17 1.94 -23.65
CA LEU A 107 0.46 0.52 -23.50
C LEU A 107 1.12 0.23 -22.14
N SER A 108 2.11 1.02 -21.74
CA SER A 108 2.75 0.87 -20.42
C SER A 108 1.76 1.11 -19.28
N ALA A 109 0.81 2.05 -19.42
CA ALA A 109 -0.26 2.24 -18.45
C ALA A 109 -1.26 1.06 -18.44
N VAL A 110 -1.59 0.47 -19.58
CA VAL A 110 -2.43 -0.75 -19.64
C VAL A 110 -1.72 -1.94 -19.00
N GLN A 111 -0.40 -2.04 -19.14
CA GLN A 111 0.44 -3.02 -18.44
C GLN A 111 0.56 -2.77 -16.93
N GLY A 112 -0.06 -1.70 -16.41
CA GLY A 112 -0.13 -1.39 -15.00
C GLY A 112 0.97 -0.46 -14.48
N ALA A 113 1.60 0.32 -15.37
CA ALA A 113 2.69 1.22 -15.04
C ALA A 113 3.78 0.48 -14.26
N ILE A 114 4.40 -0.50 -14.92
CA ILE A 114 5.39 -1.39 -14.31
C ILE A 114 6.48 -0.55 -13.65
N ARG A 115 6.81 -0.89 -12.40
CA ARG A 115 7.78 -0.20 -11.56
C ARG A 115 9.09 -0.01 -12.34
N LEU A 116 9.77 1.13 -12.17
CA LEU A 116 10.99 1.52 -12.91
C LEU A 116 10.86 1.66 -14.45
N GLN A 117 9.80 1.15 -15.08
CA GLN A 117 9.62 1.21 -16.54
C GLN A 117 8.72 2.37 -16.97
N PHE A 118 7.77 2.77 -16.13
CA PHE A 118 6.88 3.88 -16.43
C PHE A 118 7.43 5.22 -15.93
N PHE A 119 7.39 6.24 -16.79
CA PHE A 119 7.93 7.58 -16.48
C PHE A 119 7.27 8.23 -15.26
N ALA A 120 6.00 7.90 -14.97
CA ALA A 120 5.35 8.26 -13.71
C ALA A 120 5.66 7.20 -12.63
N GLY A 121 6.90 7.23 -12.13
CA GLY A 121 7.47 6.18 -11.28
C GLY A 121 6.81 5.96 -9.92
N SER A 122 5.74 6.68 -9.56
CA SER A 122 4.97 6.46 -8.33
C SER A 122 3.68 5.65 -8.56
N LEU A 123 3.18 5.55 -9.81
CA LEU A 123 1.88 4.93 -10.09
C LEU A 123 1.87 3.41 -9.96
N TRP A 124 3.02 2.75 -10.08
CA TRP A 124 3.17 1.30 -9.87
C TRP A 124 2.64 0.85 -8.50
N PHE A 125 2.72 1.73 -7.50
CA PHE A 125 2.26 1.42 -6.14
C PHE A 125 0.76 1.12 -6.13
N LEU A 126 -0.06 1.86 -6.90
CA LEU A 126 -1.51 1.66 -6.90
C LEU A 126 -1.90 0.34 -7.56
N THR A 127 -1.23 -0.03 -8.67
CA THR A 127 -1.50 -1.30 -9.37
C THR A 127 -1.02 -2.49 -8.55
N CYS A 128 0.15 -2.39 -7.95
CA CYS A 128 0.66 -3.38 -6.99
C CYS A 128 -0.29 -3.55 -5.80
N LEU A 129 -0.71 -2.44 -5.15
CA LEU A 129 -1.65 -2.48 -4.04
C LEU A 129 -2.99 -3.09 -4.44
N PHE A 130 -3.49 -2.77 -5.64
CA PHE A 130 -4.71 -3.36 -6.17
C PHE A 130 -4.58 -4.89 -6.27
N VAL A 131 -3.51 -5.40 -6.88
CA VAL A 131 -3.23 -6.84 -7.00
C VAL A 131 -3.13 -7.50 -5.63
N VAL A 132 -2.29 -6.98 -4.72
CA VAL A 132 -2.16 -7.49 -3.34
C VAL A 132 -3.52 -7.56 -2.67
N SER A 133 -4.31 -6.49 -2.79
CA SER A 133 -5.61 -6.38 -2.12
C SER A 133 -6.67 -7.37 -2.66
N ILE A 134 -6.61 -7.74 -3.94
CA ILE A 134 -7.45 -8.77 -4.55
C ILE A 134 -7.01 -10.15 -4.10
N VAL A 135 -5.72 -10.47 -4.26
CA VAL A 135 -5.14 -11.76 -3.84
C VAL A 135 -5.42 -12.01 -2.36
N PHE A 136 -5.22 -10.99 -1.53
CA PHE A 136 -5.45 -11.11 -0.09
C PHE A 136 -6.92 -11.28 0.28
N THR A 137 -7.87 -10.81 -0.55
CA THR A 137 -9.31 -11.08 -0.34
C THR A 137 -9.63 -12.58 -0.43
N LEU A 138 -8.84 -13.33 -1.20
CA LEU A 138 -8.94 -14.79 -1.28
C LEU A 138 -8.20 -15.46 -0.11
N ILE A 139 -6.97 -15.03 0.17
CA ILE A 139 -6.11 -15.61 1.23
C ILE A 139 -6.73 -15.44 2.62
N LYS A 140 -7.36 -14.29 2.93
CA LYS A 140 -7.94 -14.02 4.25
C LYS A 140 -9.08 -14.98 4.65
N LYS A 141 -9.60 -15.77 3.70
CA LYS A 141 -10.60 -16.81 3.97
C LYS A 141 -10.02 -18.08 4.61
N MET A 142 -8.69 -18.23 4.62
CA MET A 142 -8.06 -19.37 5.25
C MET A 142 -8.38 -19.42 6.74
N LYS A 143 -8.84 -20.59 7.21
CA LYS A 143 -9.26 -20.79 8.60
C LYS A 143 -8.16 -20.46 9.62
N TYR A 144 -6.91 -20.80 9.29
CA TYR A 144 -5.79 -20.69 10.21
C TYR A 144 -4.89 -19.51 9.83
N LYS A 145 -4.71 -18.57 10.77
CA LYS A 145 -3.84 -17.38 10.61
C LYS A 145 -2.40 -17.74 10.21
N ILE A 146 -1.89 -18.90 10.65
CA ILE A 146 -0.55 -19.38 10.28
C ILE A 146 -0.43 -19.75 8.79
N LEU A 147 -1.52 -20.19 8.15
CA LEU A 147 -1.52 -20.48 6.70
C LEU A 147 -1.44 -19.18 5.90
N ILE A 148 -2.11 -18.12 6.35
CA ILE A 148 -2.01 -16.78 5.75
C ILE A 148 -0.54 -16.32 5.76
N LEU A 149 0.15 -16.46 6.90
CA LEU A 149 1.58 -16.16 7.01
C LEU A 149 2.43 -17.06 6.11
N GLY A 150 2.19 -18.38 6.13
CA GLY A 150 2.96 -19.33 5.33
C GLY A 150 2.86 -19.07 3.83
N VAL A 151 1.66 -18.80 3.32
CA VAL A 151 1.44 -18.45 1.90
C VAL A 151 2.10 -17.11 1.56
N SER A 152 1.97 -16.12 2.44
CA SER A 152 2.57 -14.79 2.19
C SER A 152 4.09 -14.85 2.20
N LEU A 153 4.68 -15.66 3.10
CA LEU A 153 6.11 -15.90 3.16
C LEU A 153 6.60 -16.69 1.93
N PHE A 154 5.85 -17.68 1.47
CA PHE A 154 6.14 -18.41 0.24
C PHE A 154 6.23 -17.47 -0.96
N PHE A 155 5.24 -16.60 -1.15
CA PHE A 155 5.27 -15.61 -2.23
C PHE A 155 6.41 -14.60 -2.10
N TYR A 156 6.73 -14.16 -0.88
CA TYR A 156 7.88 -13.32 -0.61
C TYR A 156 9.19 -14.01 -1.05
N THR A 157 9.39 -15.27 -0.68
CA THR A 157 10.61 -16.02 -1.07
C THR A 157 10.73 -16.23 -2.57
N ILE A 158 9.61 -16.46 -3.27
CA ILE A 158 9.60 -16.51 -4.74
C ILE A 158 9.99 -15.16 -5.33
N ALA A 159 9.42 -14.07 -4.80
CA ALA A 159 9.70 -12.72 -5.27
C ALA A 159 11.21 -12.41 -5.19
N GLU A 160 11.81 -12.66 -4.03
CA GLU A 160 13.23 -12.46 -3.79
C GLU A 160 14.12 -13.36 -4.66
N THR A 161 13.79 -14.65 -4.78
CA THR A 161 14.65 -15.61 -5.48
C THR A 161 14.63 -15.43 -7.00
N TYR A 162 13.47 -15.13 -7.58
CA TYR A 162 13.29 -15.15 -9.04
C TYR A 162 13.28 -13.76 -9.69
N PHE A 163 12.87 -12.72 -8.96
CA PHE A 163 12.78 -11.38 -9.52
C PHE A 163 13.86 -10.45 -8.98
N ASN A 164 14.42 -10.70 -7.80
CA ASN A 164 15.57 -9.96 -7.24
C ASN A 164 15.48 -8.43 -7.37
N GLY A 165 14.26 -7.88 -7.22
CA GLY A 165 14.00 -6.45 -7.36
C GLY A 165 13.70 -5.95 -8.78
N ASP A 166 13.90 -6.76 -9.82
CA ASP A 166 13.60 -6.42 -11.22
C ASP A 166 12.08 -6.55 -11.51
N PRO A 167 11.40 -5.42 -11.77
CA PRO A 167 9.98 -5.43 -12.00
C PRO A 167 9.67 -5.85 -13.43
N MET A 168 9.07 -7.02 -13.59
CA MET A 168 8.75 -7.60 -14.91
C MET A 168 7.28 -7.99 -15.07
N GLY A 169 6.50 -8.02 -13.98
CA GLY A 169 5.12 -8.46 -13.99
C GLY A 169 4.16 -7.38 -14.46
N ILE A 170 3.30 -7.73 -15.41
CA ILE A 170 2.11 -6.94 -15.74
C ILE A 170 1.32 -6.69 -14.44
N PHE A 171 0.87 -5.45 -14.23
CA PHE A 171 0.23 -4.98 -12.99
C PHE A 171 1.09 -5.13 -11.72
N ASN A 172 2.41 -5.23 -11.88
CA ASN A 172 3.37 -5.35 -10.79
C ASN A 172 3.11 -6.58 -9.90
N VAL A 173 2.72 -7.71 -10.52
CA VAL A 173 2.42 -8.97 -9.82
C VAL A 173 3.64 -9.51 -9.07
N ASP A 174 4.83 -9.39 -9.66
CA ASP A 174 6.12 -9.71 -9.02
C ASP A 174 6.29 -8.96 -7.70
N SER A 175 6.08 -7.64 -7.73
CA SER A 175 6.17 -6.77 -6.57
C SER A 175 5.03 -7.05 -5.59
N ALA A 176 3.84 -7.42 -6.08
CA ALA A 176 2.73 -7.82 -5.22
C ALA A 176 3.06 -9.08 -4.41
N MET A 177 3.77 -10.06 -5.00
CA MET A 177 4.25 -11.25 -4.28
C MET A 177 5.20 -10.87 -3.14
N TYR A 178 6.11 -9.91 -3.38
CA TYR A 178 6.99 -9.36 -2.36
C TYR A 178 6.21 -8.66 -1.24
N TYR A 179 5.29 -7.75 -1.58
CA TYR A 179 4.61 -6.91 -0.59
C TYR A 179 3.45 -7.59 0.15
N LEU A 180 3.02 -8.78 -0.30
CA LEU A 180 1.93 -9.54 0.30
C LEU A 180 2.16 -9.82 1.79
N ILE A 181 3.41 -10.11 2.19
CA ILE A 181 3.74 -10.38 3.61
C ILE A 181 3.47 -9.17 4.51
N TYR A 182 3.81 -7.96 4.09
CA TYR A 182 3.57 -6.75 4.88
C TYR A 182 2.08 -6.46 5.03
N TYR A 183 1.32 -6.65 3.94
CA TYR A 183 -0.15 -6.56 3.98
C TYR A 183 -0.75 -7.61 4.92
N ALA A 184 -0.27 -8.87 4.86
CA ALA A 184 -0.72 -9.94 5.74
C ALA A 184 -0.41 -9.64 7.22
N LEU A 185 0.79 -9.15 7.52
CA LEU A 185 1.17 -8.75 8.87
C LEU A 185 0.26 -7.63 9.39
N GLY A 186 -0.03 -6.63 8.56
CA GLY A 186 -0.98 -5.57 8.89
C GLY A 186 -2.35 -6.10 9.28
N TYR A 187 -2.89 -7.03 8.48
CA TYR A 187 -4.17 -7.68 8.75
C TYR A 187 -4.16 -8.48 10.06
N LEU A 188 -3.11 -9.28 10.28
CA LEU A 188 -3.04 -10.21 11.42
C LEU A 188 -2.73 -9.52 12.76
N LEU A 189 -1.95 -8.44 12.73
CA LEU A 189 -1.50 -7.72 13.92
C LEU A 189 -2.42 -6.57 14.32
N PHE A 190 -3.34 -6.17 13.43
CA PHE A 190 -4.22 -5.01 13.64
C PHE A 190 -4.92 -5.02 15.01
N GLU A 191 -5.64 -6.08 15.36
CA GLU A 191 -6.40 -6.17 16.62
C GLU A 191 -5.50 -5.98 17.85
N LYS A 192 -4.29 -6.56 17.82
CA LYS A 192 -3.33 -6.47 18.93
C LYS A 192 -2.74 -5.07 19.05
N ILE A 193 -2.40 -4.44 17.93
CA ILE A 193 -1.86 -3.08 17.88
C ILE A 193 -2.93 -2.07 18.28
N ASP A 194 -4.16 -2.24 17.79
CA ASP A 194 -5.28 -1.37 18.14
C ASP A 194 -5.60 -1.47 19.64
N LEU A 195 -5.57 -2.67 20.22
CA LEU A 195 -5.70 -2.86 21.66
C LEU A 195 -4.56 -2.18 22.45
N LEU A 196 -3.31 -2.35 22.01
CA LEU A 196 -2.14 -1.74 22.66
C LEU A 196 -2.23 -0.21 22.66
N LEU A 197 -2.62 0.38 21.53
CA LEU A 197 -2.65 1.84 21.34
C LEU A 197 -3.93 2.49 21.86
N SER A 198 -5.05 1.75 21.95
CA SER A 198 -6.30 2.24 22.56
C SER A 198 -6.27 2.25 24.09
N HIS A 199 -5.34 1.51 24.71
CA HIS A 199 -5.09 1.61 26.14
C HIS A 199 -4.50 2.99 26.46
N LYS A 200 -5.32 3.86 27.06
CA LYS A 200 -5.03 5.26 27.44
C LYS A 200 -3.73 5.53 28.22
N GLY A 201 -2.97 4.48 28.60
CA GLY A 201 -1.76 4.57 29.41
C GLY A 201 -0.42 4.53 28.64
N PHE A 202 -0.39 4.19 27.35
CA PHE A 202 0.88 4.07 26.63
C PHE A 202 1.52 5.44 26.32
N PHE A 203 0.73 6.40 25.83
CA PHE A 203 1.25 7.74 25.53
C PHE A 203 1.34 8.64 26.78
N SER A 204 0.47 8.47 27.78
CA SER A 204 0.53 9.30 28.99
C SER A 204 1.75 9.01 29.86
N ARG A 205 2.25 7.76 29.88
CA ARG A 205 3.47 7.40 30.62
C ARG A 205 4.75 7.87 29.91
N SER A 206 4.81 7.79 28.59
CA SER A 206 6.02 8.18 27.83
C SER A 206 6.26 9.70 27.85
N VAL A 207 5.19 10.50 27.83
CA VAL A 207 5.29 11.97 27.96
C VAL A 207 5.65 12.39 29.39
N LEU A 208 5.19 11.66 30.40
CA LEU A 208 5.57 11.90 31.80
C LEU A 208 7.03 11.55 32.11
N ILE A 209 7.63 10.60 31.38
CA ILE A 209 9.05 10.24 31.53
C ILE A 209 9.96 11.24 30.82
N LEU A 210 9.51 11.87 29.73
CA LEU A 210 10.31 12.85 28.97
C LEU A 210 10.11 14.31 29.42
N GLY A 211 9.01 14.64 30.10
CA GLY A 211 8.74 15.97 30.67
C GLY A 211 9.16 16.14 32.13
N GLY A 212 9.89 15.16 32.69
CA GLY A 212 10.33 15.12 34.08
C GLY A 212 11.85 15.25 34.26
N VAL A 213 12.47 16.18 33.51
CA VAL A 213 13.84 16.67 33.75
C VAL A 213 13.82 18.19 33.70
#